data_AF-A0A7S2L685-F1
#
_entry.id   AF-A0A7S2L685-F1
#
_cell.length_a   1.000
_cell.length_b   1.000
_cell.length_c   1.000
_cell.angle_alpha   90.00
_cell.angle_beta   90.00
_cell.angle_gamma   90.00
#
_symmetry.space_group_name_H-M   'P 1'
#
loop_
_entity.id
_entity.type
_entity.pdbx_description
1 polymer ?
#
loop_
_entity_poly.entity_id
_entity_poly.type
_entity_poly.pdbx_seq_one_letter_code
_entity_poly.pdbx_strand_id
1 'polypeptide(L)'
;LVYPCLVVQYMGQAASLCVNKEGVTDAFYQAVPRDLLWPVTILAVLAAIIACQAMISGLFSMFAQARAFKLVPRILVLHTNPDHEGQVYIPEVNWALCVVCLVLTVSFKSSASLAGAYGISVTSTFLISTVLMWIVMRRVWGWHCVSSALLAMPLLVMDAALWSANVLKIVDSGWVPVVISLCLCLLMHTQQWGHGREEAVMARELEAEASEMQQRGAPAKLASVATLPGLQATLERSDLARTDTVAVFLTPHEWRVPRT
;
A
#
# COMPACT_ATOMS: atom_id res chain seq x y z
N LEU A 1 -15.74 15.49 13.29
CA LEU A 1 -16.22 16.73 12.65
C LEU A 1 -16.75 16.52 11.22
N VAL A 2 -16.11 15.67 10.41
CA VAL A 2 -16.49 15.47 8.98
C VAL A 2 -17.88 14.82 8.79
N TYR A 3 -18.22 13.79 9.56
CA TYR A 3 -19.49 13.06 9.43
C TYR A 3 -20.75 13.94 9.51
N PRO A 4 -20.96 14.78 10.55
CA PRO A 4 -22.14 15.64 10.60
C PRO A 4 -22.18 16.66 9.46
N CYS A 5 -21.04 17.18 9.00
CA CYS A 5 -20.98 18.09 7.86
C CYS A 5 -21.45 17.41 6.56
N LEU A 6 -21.03 16.17 6.32
CA LEU A 6 -21.48 15.38 5.16
C LEU A 6 -22.98 15.10 5.21
N VAL A 7 -23.51 14.74 6.38
CA VAL A 7 -24.96 14.50 6.54
C VAL A 7 -25.75 15.75 6.19
N VAL A 8 -25.35 16.92 6.70
CA VAL A 8 -26.01 18.20 6.39
C VAL A 8 -25.91 18.53 4.90
N GLN A 9 -24.76 18.29 4.27
CA GLN A 9 -24.57 18.51 2.83
C GLN A 9 -25.52 17.63 1.99
N TYR A 10 -25.61 16.33 2.28
CA TYR A 10 -26.51 15.42 1.58
C TYR A 10 -27.99 15.75 1.84
N MET A 11 -28.35 16.16 3.05
CA MET A 11 -29.70 16.66 3.35
C MET A 11 -30.05 17.91 2.52
N GLY A 12 -29.11 18.84 2.36
CA GLY A 12 -29.29 20.02 1.50
C GLY A 12 -29.47 19.67 0.02
N GLN A 13 -28.68 18.72 -0.50
CA GLN A 13 -28.85 18.21 -1.86
C GLN A 13 -30.20 17.51 -2.05
N ALA A 14 -30.61 16.67 -1.09
CA ALA A 14 -31.91 15.99 -1.13
C ALA A 14 -33.07 16.99 -1.10
N ALA A 15 -32.99 18.02 -0.25
CA ALA A 15 -33.99 19.09 -0.20
C ALA A 15 -34.09 19.87 -1.52
N SER A 16 -32.96 20.15 -2.18
CA SER A 16 -32.94 20.80 -3.50
C SER A 16 -33.60 19.93 -4.58
N LEU A 17 -33.32 18.63 -4.59
CA LEU A 17 -33.91 17.67 -5.54
C LEU A 17 -35.41 17.44 -5.34
N CYS A 18 -35.92 17.62 -4.13
CA CYS A 18 -37.37 17.59 -3.87
C CYS A 18 -38.11 18.73 -4.60
N VAL A 19 -37.45 19.86 -4.82
CA VAL A 19 -38.03 21.03 -5.53
C VAL A 19 -37.76 20.94 -7.03
N ASN A 20 -36.52 20.65 -7.45
CA ASN A 20 -36.11 20.55 -8.85
C ASN A 20 -35.56 19.16 -9.17
N LYS A 21 -36.39 18.31 -9.78
CA LYS A 21 -36.06 16.91 -10.09
C LYS A 21 -35.14 16.71 -11.29
N GLU A 22 -35.00 17.72 -12.14
CA GLU A 22 -34.29 17.61 -13.42
C GLU A 22 -32.75 17.75 -13.28
N GLY A 23 -32.26 18.15 -12.10
CA GLY A 23 -30.87 18.55 -11.86
C GLY A 23 -29.98 17.56 -11.11
N VAL A 24 -30.17 16.24 -11.25
CA VAL A 24 -29.46 15.23 -10.44
C VAL A 24 -27.94 15.34 -10.52
N THR A 25 -27.39 15.68 -11.69
CA THR A 25 -25.94 15.81 -11.91
C THR A 25 -25.32 17.04 -11.26
N ASP A 26 -26.07 18.14 -11.14
CA ASP A 26 -25.59 19.42 -10.62
C ASP A 26 -26.20 19.78 -9.26
N ALA A 27 -26.82 18.81 -8.59
CA ALA A 27 -27.58 19.00 -7.35
C ALA A 27 -26.78 19.74 -6.26
N PHE A 28 -25.46 19.52 -6.19
CA PHE A 28 -24.59 20.24 -5.26
C PHE A 28 -24.55 21.75 -5.54
N TYR A 29 -24.34 22.14 -6.80
CA TYR A 29 -24.26 23.55 -7.19
C TYR A 29 -25.64 24.21 -7.21
N GLN A 30 -26.70 23.46 -7.50
CA GLN A 30 -28.08 23.94 -7.45
C GLN A 30 -28.57 24.20 -6.01
N ALA A 31 -28.02 23.50 -5.02
CA ALA A 31 -28.34 23.72 -3.62
C ALA A 31 -27.70 25.02 -3.04
N VAL A 32 -26.75 25.62 -3.76
CA VAL A 32 -26.00 26.80 -3.31
C VAL A 32 -26.67 28.08 -3.84
N PRO A 33 -26.91 29.11 -3.01
CA PRO A 33 -27.45 30.38 -3.49
C PRO A 33 -26.48 31.07 -4.48
N ARG A 34 -27.02 31.76 -5.48
CA ARG A 34 -26.25 32.32 -6.62
C ARG A 34 -25.09 33.21 -6.20
N ASP A 35 -25.26 33.99 -5.13
CA ASP A 35 -24.24 34.92 -4.63
C ASP A 35 -23.02 34.21 -4.00
N LEU A 36 -23.20 32.96 -3.55
CA LEU A 36 -22.14 32.14 -2.94
C LEU A 36 -21.55 31.10 -3.88
N LEU A 37 -22.06 30.98 -5.11
CA LEU A 37 -21.67 29.93 -6.04
C LEU A 37 -20.17 29.99 -6.38
N TRP A 38 -19.64 31.18 -6.64
CA TRP A 38 -18.21 31.37 -6.93
C TRP A 38 -17.31 31.07 -5.73
N PRO A 39 -17.55 31.64 -4.51
CA PRO A 39 -16.80 31.27 -3.31
C PRO A 39 -16.80 29.76 -3.02
N VAL A 40 -17.97 29.10 -3.11
CA VAL A 40 -18.09 27.65 -2.86
C VAL A 40 -17.35 26.84 -3.93
N THR A 41 -17.38 27.27 -5.19
CA THR A 41 -16.64 26.61 -6.27
C THR A 41 -15.13 26.68 -6.04
N ILE A 42 -14.59 27.84 -5.68
CA ILE A 42 -13.16 28.01 -5.35
C ILE A 42 -12.79 27.10 -4.17
N LEU A 43 -13.61 27.09 -3.12
CA LEU A 43 -13.39 26.24 -1.96
C LEU A 43 -13.41 24.74 -2.33
N ALA A 44 -14.33 24.32 -3.19
CA ALA A 44 -14.42 22.94 -3.67
C ALA A 44 -13.17 22.53 -4.45
N VAL A 45 -12.64 23.42 -5.31
CA VAL A 45 -11.39 23.17 -6.05
C VAL A 45 -10.19 23.05 -5.10
N LEU A 46 -10.07 23.94 -4.11
CA LEU A 46 -9.01 23.87 -3.10
C LEU A 46 -9.11 22.57 -2.28
N ALA A 47 -10.32 22.17 -1.88
CA ALA A 47 -10.54 20.91 -1.19
C ALA A 47 -10.16 19.69 -2.06
N ALA A 48 -10.48 19.71 -3.35
CA ALA A 48 -10.08 18.66 -4.30
C ALA A 48 -8.55 18.56 -4.42
N ILE A 49 -7.84 19.69 -4.49
CA ILE A 49 -6.36 19.71 -4.52
C ILE A 49 -5.79 19.05 -3.26
N ILE A 50 -6.30 19.41 -2.07
CA ILE A 50 -5.84 18.84 -0.79
C ILE A 50 -6.12 17.33 -0.75
N ALA A 51 -7.31 16.90 -1.18
CA ALA A 51 -7.68 15.49 -1.26
C ALA A 51 -6.74 14.70 -2.18
N CYS A 52 -6.40 15.25 -3.35
CA CYS A 52 -5.42 14.64 -4.27
C CYS A 52 -4.03 14.48 -3.62
N GLN A 53 -3.55 15.48 -2.89
CA GLN A 53 -2.26 15.39 -2.19
C GLN A 53 -2.25 14.30 -1.11
N ALA A 54 -3.36 14.16 -0.37
CA ALA A 54 -3.51 13.10 0.61
C ALA A 54 -3.53 11.71 -0.05
N MET A 55 -4.21 11.54 -1.19
CA MET A 55 -4.23 10.27 -1.93
C MET A 55 -2.84 9.88 -2.46
N ILE A 56 -2.09 10.84 -3.02
CA ILE A 56 -0.73 10.58 -3.54
C ILE A 56 0.20 10.13 -2.40
N SER A 57 0.18 10.86 -1.27
CA SER A 57 0.96 10.50 -0.07
C SER A 57 0.57 9.12 0.49
N GLY A 58 -0.74 8.82 0.50
CA GLY A 58 -1.25 7.51 0.89
C GLY A 58 -0.72 6.39 -0.01
N LEU A 59 -0.67 6.62 -1.32
CA LEU A 59 -0.13 5.65 -2.26
C LEU A 59 1.37 5.38 -2.03
N PHE A 60 2.17 6.42 -1.78
CA PHE A 60 3.59 6.23 -1.45
C PHE A 60 3.78 5.37 -0.20
N SER A 61 2.93 5.56 0.81
CA SER A 61 2.94 4.74 2.03
C SER A 61 2.60 3.27 1.75
N MET A 62 1.58 3.02 0.91
CA MET A 62 1.22 1.66 0.50
C MET A 62 2.35 0.96 -0.29
N PHE A 63 3.01 1.67 -1.20
CA PHE A 63 4.16 1.12 -1.94
C PHE A 63 5.38 0.87 -1.05
N ALA A 64 5.65 1.75 -0.08
CA ALA A 64 6.69 1.52 0.91
C ALA A 64 6.42 0.27 1.76
N GLN A 65 5.18 0.07 2.21
CA GLN A 65 4.77 -1.14 2.91
C GLN A 65 4.87 -2.38 2.00
N ALA A 66 4.43 -2.30 0.75
CA ALA A 66 4.53 -3.40 -0.21
C ALA A 66 5.99 -3.82 -0.49
N ARG A 67 6.94 -2.86 -0.43
CA ARG A 67 8.38 -3.15 -0.52
C ARG A 67 8.87 -3.96 0.67
N ALA A 68 8.38 -3.71 1.89
CA ALA A 68 8.73 -4.51 3.07
C ALA A 68 8.28 -5.97 2.90
N PHE A 69 7.19 -6.21 2.17
CA PHE A 69 6.71 -7.56 1.80
C PHE A 69 7.36 -8.13 0.52
N LYS A 70 8.37 -7.47 -0.06
CA LYS A 70 9.03 -7.87 -1.33
C LYS A 70 8.06 -8.06 -2.51
N LEU A 71 6.92 -7.35 -2.52
CA LEU A 71 5.90 -7.46 -3.57
C LEU A 71 6.17 -6.56 -4.78
N VAL A 72 6.99 -5.52 -4.61
CA VAL A 72 7.29 -4.54 -5.65
C VAL A 72 8.75 -4.65 -6.09
N PRO A 73 9.07 -4.37 -7.38
CA PRO A 73 10.44 -4.34 -7.85
C PRO A 73 11.26 -3.30 -7.08
N ARG A 74 12.59 -3.34 -7.21
CA ARG A 74 13.49 -2.41 -6.50
C ARG A 74 13.19 -0.96 -6.89
N ILE A 75 12.38 -0.30 -6.08
CA ILE A 75 12.02 1.12 -6.19
C ILE A 75 12.88 1.96 -5.27
N LEU A 76 13.33 3.12 -5.75
CA LEU A 76 14.02 4.10 -4.93
C LEU A 76 13.00 4.77 -4.00
N VAL A 77 13.15 4.52 -2.70
CA VAL A 77 12.33 5.17 -1.67
C VAL A 77 13.16 6.27 -1.04
N LEU A 78 12.76 7.52 -1.29
CA LEU A 78 13.39 8.70 -0.70
C LEU A 78 12.63 9.06 0.58
N HIS A 79 13.32 8.97 1.71
CA HIS A 79 12.78 9.45 2.98
C HIS A 79 13.01 10.96 3.02
N THR A 80 11.92 11.73 2.99
CA THR A 80 11.99 13.20 2.97
C THR A 80 12.41 13.75 4.33
N ASN A 81 12.12 13.01 5.41
CA ASN A 81 12.55 13.33 6.76
C ASN A 81 12.90 12.02 7.52
N PRO A 82 14.12 11.89 8.08
CA PRO A 82 14.51 10.71 8.86
C PRO A 82 13.72 10.55 10.17
N ASP A 83 13.14 11.62 10.72
CA ASP A 83 12.40 11.59 11.99
C ASP A 83 10.92 11.24 11.81
N HIS A 84 10.40 11.24 10.57
CA HIS A 84 9.01 10.93 10.26
C HIS A 84 8.92 9.84 9.20
N GLU A 85 8.76 8.59 9.64
CA GLU A 85 8.61 7.41 8.77
C GLU A 85 7.45 7.55 7.75
N GLY A 86 6.48 8.43 8.01
CA GLY A 86 5.36 8.70 7.09
C GLY A 86 5.68 9.63 5.91
N GLN A 87 6.83 10.30 5.90
CA GLN A 87 7.21 11.23 4.81
C GLN A 87 8.01 10.52 3.71
N VAL A 88 7.30 9.66 2.99
CA VAL A 88 7.85 8.82 1.91
C VAL A 88 7.60 9.47 0.56
N TYR A 89 8.65 9.70 -0.23
CA TYR A 89 8.55 10.12 -1.63
C TYR A 89 9.13 9.05 -2.56
N ILE A 90 8.37 8.68 -3.60
CA ILE A 90 8.77 7.66 -4.57
C ILE A 90 8.59 8.26 -5.98
N PRO A 91 9.66 8.74 -6.64
CA PRO A 91 9.56 9.50 -7.89
C PRO A 91 8.95 8.67 -9.03
N GLU A 92 9.30 7.37 -9.11
CA GLU A 92 8.77 6.45 -10.13
C GLU A 92 7.25 6.31 -10.04
N VAL A 93 6.72 6.19 -8.82
CA VAL A 93 5.27 6.08 -8.58
C VAL A 93 4.58 7.39 -8.92
N ASN A 94 5.21 8.54 -8.64
CA ASN A 94 4.66 9.85 -8.98
C ASN A 94 4.53 10.04 -10.51
N TRP A 95 5.55 9.68 -11.27
CA TRP A 95 5.49 9.74 -12.74
C TRP A 95 4.49 8.74 -13.32
N ALA A 96 4.44 7.52 -12.79
CA ALA A 96 3.45 6.53 -13.19
C ALA A 96 2.02 7.02 -12.93
N LEU A 97 1.76 7.61 -11.75
CA LEU A 97 0.49 8.26 -11.43
C LEU A 97 0.15 9.38 -12.40
N CYS A 98 1.11 10.25 -12.73
CA CYS A 98 0.91 11.33 -13.69
C CYS A 98 0.46 10.80 -15.05
N VAL A 99 1.16 9.80 -15.59
CA VAL A 99 0.83 9.16 -16.87
C VAL A 99 -0.56 8.52 -16.83
N VAL A 100 -0.86 7.74 -15.77
CA VAL A 100 -2.18 7.10 -15.62
C VAL A 100 -3.28 8.16 -15.54
N CYS A 101 -3.12 9.21 -14.75
CA CYS A 101 -4.10 10.30 -14.65
C CYS A 101 -4.32 11.00 -16.00
N LEU A 102 -3.27 11.29 -16.76
CA LEU A 102 -3.38 11.88 -18.09
C LEU A 102 -4.13 10.96 -19.06
N VAL A 103 -3.77 9.68 -19.10
CA VAL A 103 -4.43 8.67 -19.96
C VAL A 103 -5.91 8.55 -19.60
N LEU A 104 -6.26 8.46 -18.31
CA LEU A 104 -7.64 8.37 -17.86
C LEU A 104 -8.45 9.62 -18.23
N THR A 105 -7.87 10.81 -18.03
CA THR A 105 -8.53 12.09 -18.34
C THR A 105 -8.83 12.21 -19.83
N VAL A 106 -7.87 11.85 -20.69
CA VAL A 106 -8.04 11.89 -22.17
C VAL A 106 -9.00 10.81 -22.66
N SER A 107 -9.01 9.64 -22.02
CA SER A 107 -9.83 8.49 -22.45
C SER A 107 -11.31 8.64 -22.08
N PHE A 108 -11.61 9.05 -20.84
CA PHE A 108 -12.99 9.05 -20.35
C PHE A 108 -13.78 10.28 -20.80
N LYS A 109 -13.15 11.48 -20.89
CA LYS A 109 -13.73 12.78 -21.30
C LYS A 109 -15.01 13.25 -20.58
N SER A 110 -15.69 12.38 -19.83
CA SER A 110 -16.94 12.58 -19.13
C SER A 110 -16.81 12.09 -17.69
N SER A 111 -17.21 12.94 -16.75
CA SER A 111 -17.19 12.65 -15.31
C SER A 111 -18.11 11.48 -14.94
N ALA A 112 -19.20 11.26 -15.68
CA ALA A 112 -20.14 10.18 -15.39
C ALA A 112 -19.52 8.78 -15.60
N SER A 113 -18.77 8.61 -16.69
CA SER A 113 -18.09 7.35 -17.00
C SER A 113 -16.96 7.07 -15.99
N LEU A 114 -16.24 8.11 -15.56
CA LEU A 114 -15.19 8.00 -14.54
C LEU A 114 -15.77 7.65 -13.15
N ALA A 115 -16.95 8.19 -12.82
CA ALA A 115 -17.63 7.88 -11.56
C ALA A 115 -18.01 6.40 -11.44
N GLY A 116 -18.41 5.77 -12.55
CA GLY A 116 -18.67 4.32 -12.59
C GLY A 116 -17.42 3.49 -12.29
N ALA A 117 -16.28 3.84 -12.90
CA ALA A 117 -15.00 3.18 -12.67
C ALA A 117 -14.55 3.28 -11.21
N TYR A 118 -14.55 4.51 -10.67
CA TYR A 118 -14.21 4.76 -9.27
C TYR A 118 -15.13 3.99 -8.30
N GLY A 119 -16.43 3.95 -8.59
CA GLY A 119 -17.42 3.26 -7.77
C GLY A 119 -17.11 1.77 -7.58
N ILE A 120 -16.66 1.08 -8.63
CA ILE A 120 -16.28 -0.34 -8.55
C ILE A 120 -15.05 -0.54 -7.66
N SER A 121 -14.00 0.27 -7.83
CA SER A 121 -12.81 0.18 -7.00
C SER A 121 -13.13 0.39 -5.52
N VAL A 122 -13.84 1.46 -5.20
CA VAL A 122 -14.13 1.83 -3.80
C VAL A 122 -15.06 0.84 -3.13
N THR A 123 -16.15 0.43 -3.79
CA THR A 123 -17.06 -0.57 -3.22
C THR A 123 -16.39 -1.94 -3.06
N SER A 124 -15.47 -2.30 -3.96
CA SER A 124 -14.66 -3.51 -3.79
C SER A 124 -13.74 -3.39 -2.58
N THR A 125 -13.12 -2.23 -2.35
CA THR A 125 -12.31 -1.98 -1.16
C THR A 125 -13.14 -2.09 0.11
N PHE A 126 -14.34 -1.50 0.18
CA PHE A 126 -15.21 -1.62 1.35
C PHE A 126 -15.60 -3.07 1.62
N LEU A 127 -15.98 -3.83 0.57
CA LEU A 127 -16.29 -5.25 0.69
C LEU A 127 -15.11 -6.05 1.27
N ILE A 128 -13.91 -5.85 0.73
CA ILE A 128 -12.68 -6.51 1.21
C ILE A 128 -12.39 -6.11 2.66
N SER A 129 -12.48 -4.81 2.98
CA SER A 129 -12.23 -4.29 4.33
C SER A 129 -13.22 -4.85 5.35
N THR A 130 -14.51 -5.00 5.00
CA THR A 130 -15.52 -5.59 5.88
C THR A 130 -15.26 -7.07 6.14
N VAL A 131 -14.82 -7.82 5.12
CA VAL A 131 -14.37 -9.22 5.29
C VAL A 131 -13.13 -9.31 6.17
N LEU A 132 -12.11 -8.47 5.92
CA LEU A 132 -10.90 -8.42 6.73
C LEU A 132 -11.20 -8.01 8.18
N MET A 133 -12.10 -7.05 8.39
CA MET A 133 -12.55 -6.63 9.71
C MET A 133 -13.18 -7.80 10.47
N TRP A 134 -14.01 -8.60 9.81
CA TRP A 134 -14.58 -9.80 10.43
C TRP A 134 -13.50 -10.80 10.84
N ILE A 135 -12.48 -11.03 9.99
CA ILE A 135 -11.35 -11.89 10.30
C ILE A 135 -10.56 -11.34 11.50
N VAL A 136 -10.28 -10.04 11.55
CA VAL A 136 -9.56 -9.39 12.65
C VAL A 136 -10.32 -9.51 13.96
N MET A 137 -11.63 -9.25 13.96
CA MET A 137 -12.49 -9.43 15.15
C MET A 137 -12.41 -10.86 15.70
N ARG A 138 -12.35 -11.86 14.81
CA ARG A 138 -12.30 -13.28 15.21
C ARG A 138 -10.93 -13.77 15.62
N ARG A 139 -9.88 -13.37 14.89
CA ARG A 139 -8.52 -13.93 15.03
C ARG A 139 -7.61 -13.11 15.91
N VAL A 140 -7.77 -11.79 15.90
CA VAL A 140 -6.91 -10.86 16.66
C VAL A 140 -7.59 -10.46 17.96
N TRP A 141 -8.86 -10.07 17.92
CA TRP A 141 -9.59 -9.63 19.12
C TRP A 141 -10.29 -10.76 19.88
N GLY A 142 -10.39 -11.95 19.30
CA GLY A 142 -10.98 -13.13 19.94
C GLY A 142 -12.48 -13.01 20.24
N TRP A 143 -13.22 -12.16 19.51
CA TRP A 143 -14.65 -11.99 19.74
C TRP A 143 -15.44 -13.25 19.43
N HIS A 144 -16.53 -13.46 20.17
CA HIS A 144 -17.47 -14.55 19.92
C HIS A 144 -18.10 -14.42 18.52
N CYS A 145 -18.34 -15.56 17.85
CA CYS A 145 -18.85 -15.62 16.48
C CYS A 145 -20.09 -14.74 16.27
N VAL A 146 -21.05 -14.86 17.18
CA VAL A 146 -22.32 -14.12 17.12
C VAL A 146 -22.11 -12.61 17.22
N SER A 147 -21.30 -12.13 18.16
CA SER A 147 -21.05 -10.68 18.31
C SER A 147 -20.33 -10.10 17.10
N SER A 148 -19.36 -10.84 16.55
CA SER A 148 -18.68 -10.43 15.32
C SER A 148 -19.62 -10.40 14.10
N ALA A 149 -20.52 -11.39 13.98
CA ALA A 149 -21.46 -11.48 12.87
C ALA A 149 -22.54 -10.41 12.97
N LEU A 150 -23.01 -10.08 14.18
CA LEU A 150 -24.00 -9.04 14.41
C LEU A 150 -23.50 -7.67 13.92
N LEU A 151 -22.20 -7.39 14.05
CA LEU A 151 -21.59 -6.14 13.60
C LEU A 151 -21.21 -6.20 12.12
N ALA A 152 -20.58 -7.29 11.67
CA ALA A 152 -20.05 -7.39 10.30
C ALA A 152 -21.13 -7.67 9.25
N MET A 153 -22.18 -8.44 9.58
CA MET A 153 -23.16 -8.87 8.58
C MET A 153 -24.00 -7.72 8.00
N PRO A 154 -24.53 -6.76 8.80
CA PRO A 154 -25.25 -5.61 8.24
C PRO A 154 -24.37 -4.76 7.30
N LEU A 155 -23.10 -4.56 7.68
CA LEU A 155 -22.12 -3.86 6.85
C LEU A 155 -21.85 -4.63 5.55
N LEU A 156 -21.65 -5.95 5.66
CA LEU A 156 -21.38 -6.79 4.50
C LEU A 156 -22.55 -6.82 3.52
N VAL A 157 -23.80 -6.85 4.03
CA VAL A 157 -25.00 -6.78 3.20
C VAL A 157 -25.08 -5.43 2.47
N MET A 158 -24.79 -4.32 3.17
CA MET A 158 -24.76 -2.99 2.56
C MET A 158 -23.67 -2.89 1.48
N ASP A 159 -22.45 -3.33 1.79
CA ASP A 159 -21.33 -3.30 0.85
C ASP A 159 -21.58 -4.21 -0.35
N ALA A 160 -22.12 -5.42 -0.14
CA ALA A 160 -22.46 -6.34 -1.22
C ALA A 160 -23.57 -5.78 -2.11
N ALA A 161 -24.58 -5.11 -1.54
CA ALA A 161 -25.63 -4.44 -2.30
C ALA A 161 -25.04 -3.31 -3.17
N LEU A 162 -24.22 -2.42 -2.59
CA LEU A 162 -23.56 -1.35 -3.32
C LEU A 162 -22.60 -1.87 -4.39
N TRP A 163 -21.85 -2.92 -4.08
CA TRP A 163 -20.95 -3.56 -5.03
C TRP A 163 -21.71 -4.19 -6.20
N SER A 164 -22.78 -4.95 -5.93
CA SER A 164 -23.61 -5.56 -6.98
C SER A 164 -24.22 -4.53 -7.94
N ALA A 165 -24.63 -3.37 -7.42
CA ALA A 165 -25.13 -2.27 -8.25
C ALA A 165 -24.03 -1.64 -9.14
N ASN A 166 -22.77 -1.68 -8.71
CA ASN A 166 -21.63 -1.15 -9.47
C ASN A 166 -21.02 -2.16 -10.44
N VAL A 167 -21.11 -3.47 -10.15
CA VAL A 167 -20.62 -4.55 -11.04
C VAL A 167 -21.27 -4.49 -12.42
N LEU A 168 -22.55 -4.12 -12.50
CA LEU A 168 -23.26 -3.95 -13.77
C LEU A 168 -22.63 -2.88 -14.67
N LYS A 169 -21.92 -1.89 -14.10
CA LYS A 169 -21.25 -0.80 -14.83
C LYS A 169 -19.86 -1.18 -15.33
N ILE A 170 -19.37 -2.41 -15.05
CA ILE A 170 -18.04 -2.87 -15.49
C ILE A 170 -17.94 -2.84 -17.02
N VAL A 171 -19.00 -3.25 -17.72
CA VAL A 171 -19.01 -3.35 -19.18
C VAL A 171 -18.83 -1.98 -19.85
N ASP A 172 -19.50 -0.95 -19.33
CA ASP A 172 -19.50 0.36 -19.98
C ASP A 172 -18.29 1.22 -19.60
N SER A 173 -17.92 1.26 -18.32
CA SER A 173 -16.90 2.19 -17.84
C SER A 173 -15.98 1.65 -16.74
N GLY A 174 -16.34 0.52 -16.14
CA GLY A 174 -15.67 -0.02 -14.97
C GLY A 174 -14.52 -1.01 -15.19
N TRP A 175 -14.24 -1.37 -16.44
CA TRP A 175 -13.18 -2.32 -16.77
C TRP A 175 -11.76 -1.78 -16.48
N VAL A 176 -11.56 -0.46 -16.53
CA VAL A 176 -10.24 0.17 -16.40
C VAL A 176 -9.55 -0.12 -15.05
N PRO A 177 -10.17 0.15 -13.89
CA PRO A 177 -9.56 -0.19 -12.61
C PRO A 177 -9.35 -1.71 -12.43
N VAL A 178 -10.20 -2.55 -13.03
CA VAL A 178 -10.03 -4.01 -13.00
C VAL A 178 -8.78 -4.41 -13.76
N VAL A 179 -8.53 -3.83 -14.94
CA VAL A 179 -7.30 -4.07 -15.72
C VAL A 179 -6.07 -3.57 -14.97
N ILE A 180 -6.11 -2.37 -14.39
CA ILE A 180 -5.00 -1.83 -13.59
C ILE A 180 -4.70 -2.76 -12.41
N SER A 181 -5.73 -3.19 -11.68
CA SER A 181 -5.60 -4.13 -10.56
C SER A 181 -5.00 -5.46 -11.00
N LEU A 182 -5.47 -6.02 -12.12
CA LEU A 182 -4.94 -7.27 -12.67
C LEU A 182 -3.46 -7.14 -13.05
N CYS A 183 -3.08 -6.05 -13.74
CA CYS A 183 -1.69 -5.78 -14.09
C CYS A 183 -0.79 -5.69 -12.85
N LEU A 184 -1.24 -4.98 -11.81
CA LEU A 184 -0.50 -4.87 -10.55
C LEU A 184 -0.41 -6.22 -9.82
N CYS A 185 -1.49 -7.00 -9.78
CA CYS A 185 -1.48 -8.35 -9.20
C CYS A 185 -0.51 -9.27 -9.94
N LEU A 186 -0.49 -9.25 -11.27
CA LEU A 186 0.44 -10.04 -12.08
C LEU A 186 1.89 -9.63 -11.82
N LEU A 187 2.16 -8.32 -11.72
CA LEU A 187 3.48 -7.80 -11.39
C LEU A 187 3.91 -8.28 -10.00
N MET A 188 3.07 -8.13 -8.98
CA MET A 188 3.37 -8.56 -7.61
C MET A 188 3.58 -10.08 -7.52
N HIS A 189 2.73 -10.87 -8.19
CA HIS A 189 2.86 -12.32 -8.23
C HIS A 189 4.16 -12.76 -8.92
N THR A 190 4.52 -12.08 -10.01
CA THR A 190 5.78 -12.36 -10.73
C THR A 190 7.01 -12.05 -9.87
N GLN A 191 6.99 -10.94 -9.13
CA GLN A 191 8.07 -10.57 -8.20
C GLN A 191 8.18 -11.57 -7.04
N GLN A 192 7.06 -11.96 -6.44
CA GLN A 192 7.03 -12.93 -5.36
C GLN A 192 7.60 -14.29 -5.81
N TRP A 193 7.26 -14.74 -7.02
CA TRP A 193 7.83 -15.94 -7.61
C TRP A 193 9.34 -15.81 -7.87
N GLY A 194 9.78 -14.66 -8.41
CA GLY A 194 11.20 -14.37 -8.63
C GLY A 194 12.02 -14.43 -7.34
N HIS A 195 11.56 -13.75 -6.29
CA HIS A 195 12.24 -13.76 -4.99
C HIS A 195 12.23 -15.13 -4.32
N GLY A 196 11.14 -15.90 -4.43
CA GLY A 196 11.11 -17.28 -3.93
C GLY A 196 12.15 -18.18 -4.61
N ARG A 197 12.45 -17.95 -5.90
CA ARG A 197 13.50 -18.67 -6.61
C ARG A 197 14.90 -18.22 -6.20
N GLU A 198 15.12 -16.92 -6.02
CA GLU A 198 16.38 -16.40 -5.51
C GLU A 198 16.68 -17.00 -4.12
N GLU A 199 15.70 -17.02 -3.22
CA GLU A 199 15.84 -17.60 -1.88
C GLU A 199 16.14 -19.10 -1.93
N ALA A 200 15.48 -19.85 -2.82
CA ALA A 200 15.73 -21.27 -2.99
C ALA A 200 17.13 -21.59 -3.56
N VAL A 201 17.67 -20.73 -4.45
CA VAL A 201 19.03 -20.89 -4.98
C VAL A 201 20.06 -20.58 -3.90
N MET A 202 19.91 -19.47 -3.19
CA MET A 202 20.81 -19.09 -2.09
C MET A 202 20.82 -20.14 -0.98
N ALA A 203 19.68 -20.75 -0.65
CA ALA A 203 19.61 -21.84 0.33
C ALA A 203 20.42 -23.06 -0.11
N ARG A 204 20.36 -23.42 -1.40
CA ARG A 204 21.14 -24.54 -1.95
C ARG A 204 22.64 -24.26 -1.96
N GLU A 205 23.05 -23.04 -2.28
CA GLU A 205 24.46 -22.62 -2.21
C GLU A 205 24.99 -22.70 -0.78
N LEU A 206 24.21 -22.20 0.20
CA LEU A 206 24.56 -22.30 1.62
C LEU A 206 24.65 -23.75 2.12
N GLU A 207 23.72 -24.62 1.71
CA GLU A 207 23.77 -26.05 2.03
C GLU A 207 24.97 -26.74 1.38
N ALA A 208 25.30 -26.40 0.13
CA ALA A 208 26.47 -26.92 -0.56
C ALA A 208 27.75 -26.50 0.14
N GLU A 209 27.92 -25.21 0.46
CA GLU A 209 29.06 -24.69 1.20
C GLU A 209 29.18 -25.32 2.59
N ALA A 210 28.07 -25.48 3.32
CA ALA A 210 28.05 -26.14 4.62
C ALA A 210 28.50 -27.60 4.53
N SER A 211 28.04 -28.32 3.49
CA SER A 211 28.43 -29.71 3.25
C SER A 211 29.91 -29.84 2.87
N GLU A 212 30.45 -28.92 2.07
CA GLU A 212 31.88 -28.86 1.73
C GLU A 212 32.75 -28.54 2.95
N MET A 213 32.32 -27.61 3.81
CA MET A 213 33.02 -27.30 5.07
C MET A 213 33.02 -28.51 6.02
N GLN A 214 31.92 -29.26 6.07
CA GLN A 214 31.82 -30.47 6.89
C GLN A 214 32.70 -31.60 6.34
N GLN A 215 32.81 -31.74 5.02
CA GLN A 215 33.71 -32.71 4.38
C GLN A 215 35.19 -32.34 4.52
N ARG A 216 35.54 -31.05 4.48
CA ARG A 216 36.91 -30.58 4.74
C ARG A 216 37.35 -30.77 6.20
N GLY A 217 36.41 -31.06 7.11
CA GLY A 217 36.63 -31.07 8.55
C GLY A 217 36.83 -29.65 9.07
N ALA A 218 36.23 -29.32 10.22
CA ALA A 218 36.53 -28.07 10.90
C ALA A 218 38.05 -27.99 11.10
N PRO A 219 38.72 -26.92 10.64
CA PRO A 219 40.17 -26.87 10.75
C PRO A 219 40.52 -26.96 12.24
N ALA A 220 41.39 -27.91 12.62
CA ALA A 220 41.73 -28.22 14.02
C ALA A 220 42.30 -27.02 14.81
N LYS A 221 42.68 -25.96 14.08
CA LYS A 221 42.60 -24.59 14.52
C LYS A 221 41.82 -23.87 13.44
N LEU A 222 40.78 -23.09 13.79
CA LEU A 222 40.48 -21.89 13.01
C LEU A 222 41.82 -21.17 12.92
N ALA A 223 42.53 -21.33 11.78
CA ALA A 223 43.69 -20.52 11.51
C ALA A 223 43.11 -19.13 11.51
N SER A 224 43.33 -18.43 12.63
CA SER A 224 42.87 -17.08 12.89
C SER A 224 43.02 -16.36 11.57
N VAL A 225 41.86 -16.11 10.96
CA VAL A 225 41.66 -15.31 9.76
C VAL A 225 42.71 -14.24 9.82
N ALA A 226 43.65 -14.27 8.87
CA ALA A 226 44.88 -13.48 8.83
C ALA A 226 44.86 -12.35 9.87
N THR A 227 45.63 -12.48 10.96
CA THR A 227 45.73 -11.44 11.99
C THR A 227 46.21 -10.17 11.31
N LEU A 228 45.29 -9.30 10.90
CA LEU A 228 45.58 -7.96 10.45
C LEU A 228 46.07 -7.24 11.70
N PRO A 229 47.36 -6.86 11.81
CA PRO A 229 47.92 -6.32 13.06
C PRO A 229 47.15 -5.08 13.54
N GLY A 230 46.61 -4.29 12.59
CA GLY A 230 45.76 -3.14 12.88
C GLY A 230 44.41 -3.50 13.49
N LEU A 231 43.79 -4.61 13.09
CA LEU A 231 42.49 -5.04 13.64
C LEU A 231 42.65 -5.59 15.06
N GLN A 232 43.76 -6.30 15.31
CA GLN A 232 44.10 -6.79 16.64
C GLN A 232 44.33 -5.65 17.64
N ALA A 233 45.09 -4.62 17.24
CA ALA A 233 45.30 -3.43 18.07
C ALA A 233 44.00 -2.63 18.33
N THR A 234 43.05 -2.68 17.39
CA THR A 234 41.75 -2.00 17.55
C THR A 234 40.82 -2.80 18.48
N LEU A 235 40.83 -4.13 18.38
CA LEU A 235 40.09 -5.02 19.28
C LEU A 235 40.64 -4.99 20.72
N GLU A 236 41.95 -4.87 20.90
CA GLU A 236 42.60 -4.70 22.22
C GLU A 236 42.21 -3.38 22.91
N ARG A 237 41.78 -2.37 22.14
CA ARG A 237 41.26 -1.10 22.66
C ARG A 237 39.76 -1.10 22.88
N SER A 238 39.04 -2.16 22.49
CA SER A 238 37.59 -2.22 22.61
C SER A 238 37.17 -2.99 23.88
N ASP A 239 36.19 -2.48 24.62
CA ASP A 239 35.63 -3.09 25.84
C ASP A 239 34.71 -4.30 25.58
N LEU A 240 34.86 -4.96 24.42
CA LEU A 240 34.03 -6.10 24.04
C LEU A 240 34.48 -7.35 24.81
N ALA A 241 33.57 -7.93 25.61
CA ALA A 241 33.83 -9.16 26.35
C ALA A 241 34.17 -10.30 25.38
N ARG A 242 35.40 -10.82 25.47
CA ARG A 242 35.86 -11.97 24.69
C ARG A 242 35.23 -13.25 25.24
N THR A 243 34.31 -13.86 24.51
CA THR A 243 33.90 -15.25 24.73
C THR A 243 34.30 -16.09 23.51
N ASP A 244 34.56 -17.38 23.71
CA ASP A 244 34.90 -18.35 22.64
C ASP A 244 33.79 -18.53 21.59
N THR A 245 32.68 -17.80 21.73
CA THR A 245 31.51 -17.78 20.87
C THR A 245 31.42 -16.56 19.95
N VAL A 246 32.32 -15.57 20.05
CA VAL A 246 32.26 -14.37 19.21
C VAL A 246 33.08 -14.58 17.94
N ALA A 247 32.39 -14.76 16.80
CA ALA A 247 33.00 -14.75 15.48
C ALA A 247 32.83 -13.37 14.83
N VAL A 248 33.93 -12.78 14.35
CA VAL A 248 33.93 -11.56 13.53
C VAL A 248 34.01 -11.97 12.07
N PHE A 249 32.96 -11.72 11.30
CA PHE A 249 32.94 -11.98 9.86
C PHE A 249 33.46 -10.76 9.10
N LEU A 250 34.59 -10.92 8.40
CA LEU A 250 35.05 -9.97 7.40
C LEU A 250 34.55 -10.43 6.03
N THR A 251 33.55 -9.75 5.49
CA THR A 251 33.04 -10.03 4.15
C THR A 251 33.78 -9.17 3.11
N PRO A 252 34.22 -9.74 1.97
CA PRO A 252 34.87 -8.97 0.90
C PRO A 252 33.91 -8.00 0.17
N HIS A 253 32.61 -8.11 0.44
CA HIS A 253 31.59 -7.16 0.01
C HIS A 253 31.04 -6.39 1.21
N GLU A 254 31.04 -5.06 1.10
CA GLU A 254 30.77 -4.08 2.17
C GLU A 254 29.38 -4.13 2.84
N TRP A 255 28.48 -5.10 2.59
CA TRP A 255 27.11 -4.98 3.13
C TRP A 255 26.30 -6.23 3.46
N ARG A 256 26.86 -7.44 3.50
CA ARG A 256 26.06 -8.64 3.87
C ARG A 256 26.58 -9.32 5.12
N VAL A 257 26.04 -8.91 6.28
CA VAL A 257 26.05 -9.76 7.47
C VAL A 257 24.99 -10.85 7.26
N PRO A 258 25.34 -12.15 7.29
CA PRO A 258 24.36 -13.23 7.27
C PRO A 258 23.49 -13.09 8.52
N ARG A 259 22.18 -12.87 8.34
CA ARG A 259 21.23 -12.91 9.45
C ARG A 259 20.88 -14.37 9.69
N THR A 260 21.39 -14.94 10.78
CA THR A 260 20.79 -16.10 11.45
C THR A 260 19.47 -15.72 12.05
#